data_AF-J5UGK3-F1
#
_entry.id   AF-J5UGK3-F1
#
_cell.length_a   1.000
_cell.length_b   1.000
_cell.length_c   1.000
_cell.angle_alpha   90.00
_cell.angle_beta   90.00
_cell.angle_gamma   90.00
#
_symmetry.space_group_name_H-M   'P 1'
#
loop_
_entity.id
_entity.type
_entity.pdbx_description
1 polymer ?
#
loop_
_entity_poly.entity_id
_entity_poly.type
_entity_poly.pdbx_seq_one_letter_code
_entity_poly.pdbx_strand_id
1 'polypeptide(L)'
;MTRSKFGAETKNVKHFLVVLAIMALLLTVSAAMMPGHVNADANDIVSKNIGSYSGYRASIFIYKGQYKCFCLEAHNGDPSGTDPLGEEIYNNSNIAKALYYGQYGAEPWDGFGGDEAKGVVITSLTLSDLYGNAKNYDTVPGVKEFKAFLESKPMPPSEITRFTKKSLKTTWDAKRKVQVTEDNEIKGSEGQKLSFNLPKGVKAVKKDGNVLTGKVTLSAGEIFHLEAEPGVTGIYNTGEIGKNFKYQPIVVKTVRNKQDIGTLKIVEDKTAVTQFQATWLRFNGVRISKQDITNKKELPGAKMRVIDAESGILVDEWTSTDTPHIISNLVNGRKYILSELVAPKGFRISREQIEFVAGQKDHVVMFNTPEKKPKLPKTGDDNSLSVPITVLTASVASVLAAVYMRRRVQK
;
A
#
# COMPACT_ATOMS: atom_id res chain seq x y z
N MET A 1 -13.39 -20.01 -55.63
CA MET A 1 -13.73 -18.72 -54.98
C MET A 1 -14.54 -19.09 -53.74
N THR A 2 -14.12 -18.92 -52.48
CA THR A 2 -13.76 -17.67 -51.79
C THR A 2 -12.86 -17.90 -50.56
N ARG A 3 -11.76 -17.14 -50.54
CA ARG A 3 -10.86 -16.63 -49.47
C ARG A 3 -11.10 -16.91 -47.96
N SER A 4 -10.00 -17.35 -47.34
CA SER A 4 -9.29 -16.84 -46.14
C SER A 4 -9.96 -16.85 -44.75
N LYS A 5 -9.29 -17.51 -43.78
CA LYS A 5 -8.79 -16.91 -42.52
C LYS A 5 -7.95 -17.94 -41.73
N PHE A 6 -6.67 -18.05 -42.08
CA PHE A 6 -5.61 -18.51 -41.18
C PHE A 6 -4.91 -17.24 -40.67
N GLY A 7 -4.98 -16.96 -39.37
CA GLY A 7 -4.25 -15.83 -38.79
C GLY A 7 -4.83 -15.32 -37.48
N ALA A 8 -4.69 -16.09 -36.39
CA ALA A 8 -4.80 -15.57 -35.04
C ALA A 8 -4.21 -16.48 -33.95
N GLU A 9 -3.17 -17.30 -34.22
CA GLU A 9 -2.63 -18.19 -33.16
C GLU A 9 -1.10 -18.33 -33.12
N THR A 10 -0.35 -17.50 -33.85
CA THR A 10 1.12 -17.56 -33.89
C THR A 10 1.85 -16.34 -33.31
N LYS A 11 1.13 -15.37 -32.73
CA LYS A 11 1.74 -14.17 -32.11
C LYS A 11 2.09 -14.32 -30.62
N ASN A 12 1.51 -15.29 -29.90
CA ASN A 12 1.74 -15.44 -28.46
C ASN A 12 2.88 -16.40 -28.07
N VAL A 13 3.42 -17.19 -29.00
CA VAL A 13 4.56 -18.09 -28.70
C VAL A 13 5.91 -17.42 -28.94
N LYS A 14 5.99 -16.41 -29.83
CA LYS A 14 7.24 -15.69 -30.14
C LYS A 14 7.65 -14.66 -29.08
N HIS A 15 6.72 -14.12 -28.28
CA HIS A 15 7.08 -13.22 -27.17
C HIS A 15 7.53 -13.99 -25.92
N PHE A 16 7.09 -15.23 -25.73
CA PHE A 16 7.49 -16.04 -24.56
C PHE A 16 8.89 -16.63 -24.70
N LEU A 17 9.34 -16.92 -25.93
CA LEU A 17 10.70 -17.42 -26.20
C LEU A 17 11.78 -16.33 -26.26
N VAL A 18 11.43 -15.07 -26.52
CA VAL A 18 12.40 -13.95 -26.51
C VAL A 18 12.70 -13.47 -25.07
N VAL A 19 11.77 -13.64 -24.13
CA VAL A 19 11.99 -13.28 -22.72
C VAL A 19 12.89 -14.30 -21.99
N LEU A 20 12.89 -15.57 -22.39
CA LEU A 20 13.82 -16.58 -21.85
C LEU A 20 15.25 -16.48 -22.43
N ALA A 21 15.42 -15.96 -23.65
CA ALA A 21 16.73 -15.76 -24.26
C ALA A 21 17.50 -14.56 -23.67
N ILE A 22 16.79 -13.57 -23.10
CA ILE A 22 17.40 -12.41 -22.43
C ILE A 22 17.79 -12.73 -20.97
N MET A 23 17.23 -13.80 -20.37
CA MET A 23 17.66 -14.30 -19.06
C MET A 23 18.83 -15.30 -19.10
N ALA A 24 19.29 -15.73 -20.27
CA ALA A 24 20.40 -16.68 -20.42
C ALA A 24 21.69 -16.05 -21.01
N LEU A 25 21.71 -14.73 -21.24
CA LEU A 25 22.88 -14.00 -21.75
C LEU A 25 23.51 -13.06 -20.69
N LEU A 26 23.63 -13.56 -19.46
CA LEU A 26 24.32 -12.87 -18.36
C LEU A 26 25.12 -13.86 -17.50
N LEU A 27 25.72 -14.87 -18.15
CA LEU A 27 26.55 -15.89 -17.49
C LEU A 27 27.93 -16.14 -18.13
N THR A 28 28.39 -15.29 -19.04
CA THR A 28 29.74 -15.45 -19.63
C THR A 28 30.44 -14.12 -19.94
N VAL A 29 30.71 -13.31 -18.91
CA VAL A 29 31.98 -12.55 -18.82
C VAL A 29 32.40 -12.52 -17.36
N SER A 30 33.06 -13.58 -16.91
CA SER A 30 33.94 -13.50 -15.73
C SER A 30 35.07 -14.51 -15.90
N ALA A 31 35.85 -14.28 -16.95
CA ALA A 31 37.18 -14.84 -17.09
C ALA A 31 38.14 -13.66 -17.20
N ALA A 32 38.67 -13.26 -16.04
CA ALA A 32 39.94 -12.56 -15.80
C ALA A 32 39.80 -11.52 -14.68
N MET A 33 39.55 -12.00 -13.46
CA MET A 33 40.34 -11.58 -12.29
C MET A 33 40.44 -12.80 -11.38
N MET A 34 41.46 -13.62 -11.62
CA MET A 34 41.96 -14.48 -10.55
C MET A 34 42.20 -13.57 -9.33
N PRO A 35 41.90 -13.99 -8.09
CA PRO A 35 42.49 -13.31 -6.95
C PRO A 35 43.99 -13.41 -7.18
N GLY A 36 44.61 -12.27 -7.49
CA GLY A 36 46.06 -12.16 -7.50
C GLY A 36 46.55 -12.75 -6.19
N HIS A 37 47.59 -13.57 -6.28
CA HIS A 37 48.31 -14.15 -5.16
C HIS A 37 48.10 -13.34 -3.88
N VAL A 38 47.46 -13.94 -2.88
CA VAL A 38 47.57 -13.48 -1.51
C VAL A 38 49.05 -13.57 -1.15
N ASN A 39 49.74 -12.44 -1.29
CA ASN A 39 50.97 -12.22 -0.56
C ASN A 39 50.56 -12.23 0.91
N ALA A 40 50.79 -13.37 1.56
CA ALA A 40 50.91 -13.43 2.99
C ALA A 40 52.20 -12.70 3.35
N ASP A 41 52.18 -11.36 3.43
CA ASP A 41 53.21 -10.51 4.08
C ASP A 41 52.92 -8.99 3.95
N ALA A 42 51.70 -8.54 4.27
CA ALA A 42 51.46 -7.11 4.49
C ALA A 42 50.56 -6.93 5.70
N ASN A 43 51.13 -6.39 6.79
CA ASN A 43 50.38 -6.03 7.99
C ASN A 43 49.10 -5.25 7.63
N ASP A 44 48.00 -5.56 8.31
CA ASP A 44 46.67 -5.03 8.01
C ASP A 44 46.57 -3.50 8.13
N ILE A 45 47.55 -2.85 8.80
CA ILE A 45 47.62 -1.41 9.04
C ILE A 45 48.93 -0.84 8.46
N VAL A 46 48.83 0.08 7.51
CA VAL A 46 49.97 0.78 6.88
C VAL A 46 49.86 2.28 7.14
N SER A 47 50.88 2.89 7.73
CA SER A 47 50.94 4.35 7.99
C SER A 47 51.44 5.08 6.74
N LYS A 48 50.78 6.18 6.38
CA LYS A 48 51.21 7.10 5.32
C LYS A 48 51.27 8.51 5.88
N ASN A 49 52.47 9.09 5.86
CA ASN A 49 52.67 10.51 6.16
C ASN A 49 52.35 11.33 4.91
N ILE A 50 51.47 12.31 5.04
CA ILE A 50 51.06 13.22 3.95
C ILE A 50 51.51 14.67 4.20
N GLY A 51 52.29 14.93 5.25
CA GLY A 51 52.82 16.25 5.58
C GLY A 51 52.83 16.52 7.08
N SER A 52 52.78 17.81 7.42
CA SER A 52 52.70 18.27 8.80
C SER A 52 51.91 19.55 8.89
N TYR A 53 51.22 19.77 10.00
CA TYR A 53 50.52 21.01 10.28
C TYR A 53 50.65 21.38 11.76
N SER A 54 51.01 22.63 12.03
CA SER A 54 51.16 23.17 13.38
C SER A 54 52.01 22.32 14.34
N GLY A 55 53.10 21.72 13.82
CA GLY A 55 54.01 20.87 14.61
C GLY A 55 53.59 19.41 14.75
N TYR A 56 52.43 19.02 14.22
CA TYR A 56 51.95 17.63 14.22
C TYR A 56 52.18 16.97 12.86
N ARG A 57 52.56 15.68 12.89
CA ARG A 57 52.65 14.85 11.69
C ARG A 57 51.24 14.51 11.20
N ALA A 58 50.98 14.71 9.91
CA ALA A 58 49.74 14.30 9.27
C ALA A 58 49.85 12.84 8.81
N SER A 59 49.57 11.90 9.73
CA SER A 59 49.55 10.47 9.42
C SER A 59 48.13 9.99 9.14
N ILE A 60 47.95 9.26 8.05
CA ILE A 60 46.74 8.47 7.76
C ILE A 60 47.10 6.99 7.79
N PHE A 61 46.21 6.14 8.30
CA PHE A 61 46.42 4.70 8.34
C PHE A 61 45.54 4.03 7.30
N ILE A 62 46.15 3.24 6.41
CA ILE A 62 45.43 2.43 5.43
C ILE A 62 45.19 1.05 6.05
N TYR A 63 43.92 0.77 6.33
CA TYR A 63 43.48 -0.48 6.92
C TYR A 63 42.92 -1.43 5.86
N LYS A 64 43.41 -2.67 5.83
CA LYS A 64 43.06 -3.72 4.84
C LYS A 64 43.18 -3.22 3.39
N GLY A 65 44.18 -2.37 3.12
CA GLY A 65 44.45 -1.79 1.80
C GLY A 65 43.39 -0.84 1.25
N GLN A 66 42.30 -0.56 1.97
CA GLN A 66 41.12 0.11 1.41
C GLN A 66 40.59 1.26 2.28
N TYR A 67 40.63 1.13 3.60
CA TYR A 67 40.01 2.11 4.50
C TYR A 67 41.04 3.12 4.96
N LYS A 68 40.77 4.42 4.73
CA LYS A 68 41.52 5.49 5.38
C LYS A 68 41.03 5.65 6.81
N CYS A 69 41.94 5.50 7.75
CA CYS A 69 41.67 5.59 9.17
C CYS A 69 42.51 6.72 9.79
N PHE A 70 41.89 7.42 10.74
CA PHE A 70 42.50 8.50 11.50
C PHE A 70 42.97 8.01 12.86
N CYS A 71 43.96 8.69 13.41
CA CYS A 71 44.37 8.50 14.79
C CYS A 71 43.20 8.80 15.76
N LEU A 72 42.99 7.93 16.75
CA LEU A 72 42.05 8.18 17.86
C LEU A 72 42.75 8.44 19.19
N GLU A 73 44.07 8.27 19.27
CA GLU A 73 44.83 8.46 20.49
C GLU A 73 46.20 9.06 20.12
N ALA A 74 46.24 10.37 19.82
CA ALA A 74 47.42 11.02 19.24
C ALA A 74 48.66 11.03 20.13
N HIS A 75 48.51 10.60 21.38
CA HIS A 75 49.58 10.43 22.35
C HIS A 75 50.20 9.03 22.36
N ASN A 76 49.57 8.05 21.71
CA ASN A 76 50.03 6.66 21.63
C ASN A 76 50.85 6.42 20.35
N GLY A 77 51.60 5.31 20.34
CA GLY A 77 52.50 4.97 19.25
C GLY A 77 51.78 4.68 17.92
N ASP A 78 52.50 4.82 16.81
CA ASP A 78 52.03 4.45 15.46
C ASP A 78 51.74 2.92 15.41
N PRO A 79 50.51 2.49 15.03
CA PRO A 79 50.08 1.10 15.01
C PRO A 79 50.45 0.36 13.71
N SER A 80 51.11 1.02 12.76
CA SER A 80 51.50 0.38 11.50
C SER A 80 52.46 -0.78 11.73
N GLY A 81 52.32 -1.79 10.87
CA GLY A 81 53.10 -3.00 11.00
C GLY A 81 52.61 -3.95 12.10
N THR A 82 51.43 -3.71 12.68
CA THR A 82 50.83 -4.59 13.69
C THR A 82 49.49 -5.16 13.21
N ASP A 83 49.12 -6.31 13.76
CA ASP A 83 47.80 -6.90 13.53
C ASP A 83 46.73 -6.22 14.41
N PRO A 84 45.55 -5.91 13.87
CA PRO A 84 44.44 -5.38 14.66
C PRO A 84 43.93 -6.42 15.66
N LEU A 85 43.51 -5.98 16.84
CA LEU A 85 42.84 -6.82 17.83
C LEU A 85 41.35 -7.05 17.50
N GLY A 86 40.75 -6.16 16.72
CA GLY A 86 39.35 -6.27 16.29
C GLY A 86 38.79 -4.98 15.71
N GLU A 87 37.58 -5.08 15.15
CA GLU A 87 36.77 -3.93 14.72
C GLU A 87 35.56 -3.79 15.64
N GLU A 88 35.28 -2.57 16.10
CA GLU A 88 34.14 -2.25 16.94
C GLU A 88 33.27 -1.18 16.29
N ILE A 89 31.95 -1.39 16.30
CA ILE A 89 31.00 -0.32 16.01
C ILE A 89 31.02 0.66 17.17
N TYR A 90 31.47 1.89 16.91
CA TYR A 90 31.59 2.90 17.96
C TYR A 90 30.41 3.88 17.90
N ASN A 91 29.35 3.58 18.64
CA ASN A 91 28.11 4.33 18.61
C ASN A 91 28.19 5.63 19.44
N ASN A 92 28.96 6.61 18.96
CA ASN A 92 29.10 7.94 19.53
C ASN A 92 28.82 9.01 18.46
N SER A 93 27.89 9.93 18.77
CA SER A 93 27.45 10.97 17.82
C SER A 93 28.57 11.92 17.41
N ASN A 94 29.47 12.29 18.32
CA ASN A 94 30.56 13.21 18.03
C ASN A 94 31.64 12.55 17.17
N ILE A 95 32.00 11.29 17.44
CA ILE A 95 32.92 10.53 16.58
C ILE A 95 32.31 10.34 15.19
N ALA A 96 31.02 10.02 15.09
CA ALA A 96 30.33 9.89 13.81
C ALA A 96 30.39 11.19 13.00
N LYS A 97 30.08 12.33 13.62
CA LYS A 97 30.19 13.65 13.00
C LYS A 97 31.63 13.98 12.59
N ALA A 98 32.60 13.77 13.47
CA ALA A 98 34.01 14.06 13.18
C ALA A 98 34.55 13.22 12.01
N LEU A 99 34.14 11.97 11.87
CA LEU A 99 34.53 11.14 10.72
C LEU A 99 33.75 11.48 9.44
N TYR A 100 32.50 11.92 9.55
CA TYR A 100 31.67 12.27 8.40
C TYR A 100 32.01 13.63 7.80
N TYR A 101 32.27 14.62 8.65
CA TYR A 101 32.63 15.98 8.26
C TYR A 101 34.14 16.25 8.32
N GLY A 102 34.93 15.28 8.78
CA GLY A 102 36.38 15.36 8.78
C GLY A 102 36.98 15.19 7.39
N GLN A 103 38.31 15.26 7.32
CA GLN A 103 39.03 15.05 6.08
C GLN A 103 38.65 13.69 5.45
N TYR A 104 38.45 13.66 4.14
CA TYR A 104 37.93 12.49 3.38
C TYR A 104 36.55 11.95 3.79
N GLY A 105 35.85 12.64 4.69
CA GLY A 105 34.46 12.36 5.00
C GLY A 105 33.54 12.61 3.80
N ALA A 106 32.26 12.31 3.96
CA ALA A 106 31.27 12.51 2.89
C ALA A 106 30.97 13.99 2.62
N GLU A 107 31.09 14.85 3.65
CA GLU A 107 30.90 16.29 3.55
C GLU A 107 32.01 17.02 4.34
N PRO A 108 33.27 16.99 3.88
CA PRO A 108 34.39 17.51 4.63
C PRO A 108 34.23 19.01 4.93
N TRP A 109 34.70 19.46 6.09
CA TRP A 109 34.63 20.86 6.49
C TRP A 109 35.46 21.78 5.60
N ASP A 110 34.82 22.79 5.01
CA ASP A 110 35.49 23.77 4.15
C ASP A 110 36.64 24.53 4.83
N GLY A 111 36.63 24.60 6.18
CA GLY A 111 37.69 25.24 6.97
C GLY A 111 39.07 24.57 6.82
N PHE A 112 39.14 23.35 6.27
CA PHE A 112 40.40 22.74 5.87
C PHE A 112 41.07 23.49 4.70
N GLY A 113 40.29 24.21 3.88
CA GLY A 113 40.82 25.05 2.80
C GLY A 113 41.54 24.28 1.69
N GLY A 114 41.24 22.98 1.53
CA GLY A 114 41.92 22.09 0.59
C GLY A 114 43.31 21.61 1.03
N ASP A 115 43.81 22.05 2.18
CA ASP A 115 45.07 21.56 2.75
C ASP A 115 44.84 20.20 3.42
N GLU A 116 45.30 19.15 2.75
CA GLU A 116 45.12 17.76 3.16
C GLU A 116 45.82 17.46 4.49
N ALA A 117 47.03 18.00 4.72
CA ALA A 117 47.79 17.78 5.94
C ALA A 117 47.13 18.48 7.14
N LYS A 118 46.66 19.72 6.94
CA LYS A 118 45.83 20.43 7.91
C LYS A 118 44.57 19.65 8.26
N GLY A 119 43.83 19.18 7.24
CA GLY A 119 42.62 18.39 7.43
C GLY A 119 42.86 17.11 8.22
N VAL A 120 43.92 16.36 7.91
CA VAL A 120 44.26 15.12 8.62
C VAL A 120 44.64 15.37 10.07
N VAL A 121 45.44 16.40 10.35
CA VAL A 121 45.82 16.76 11.74
C VAL A 121 44.61 17.19 12.54
N ILE A 122 43.81 18.13 12.03
CA ILE A 122 42.63 18.63 12.75
C ILE A 122 41.62 17.50 13.01
N THR A 123 41.36 16.65 12.01
CA THR A 123 40.44 15.51 12.15
C THR A 123 40.95 14.52 13.21
N SER A 124 42.23 14.13 13.13
CA SER A 124 42.85 13.19 14.07
C SER A 124 42.87 13.68 15.51
N LEU A 125 43.26 14.94 15.73
CA LEU A 125 43.31 15.52 17.07
C LEU A 125 41.91 15.69 17.67
N THR A 126 40.94 16.10 16.84
CA THR A 126 39.54 16.20 17.28
C THR A 126 38.99 14.82 17.66
N LEU A 127 39.26 13.80 16.85
CA LEU A 127 38.89 12.43 17.18
C LEU A 127 39.59 11.94 18.45
N SER A 128 40.86 12.31 18.65
CA SER A 128 41.59 11.97 19.87
C SER A 128 41.08 12.65 21.13
N ASP A 129 40.48 13.84 21.03
CA ASP A 129 39.82 14.48 22.17
C ASP A 129 38.47 13.83 22.48
N LEU A 130 37.74 13.42 21.43
CA LEU A 130 36.43 12.79 21.54
C LEU A 130 36.50 11.31 21.95
N TYR A 131 37.62 10.63 21.66
CA TYR A 131 37.86 9.24 21.98
C TYR A 131 38.53 9.10 23.34
N GLY A 132 37.88 8.40 24.28
CA GLY A 132 38.48 8.05 25.58
C GLY A 132 38.77 9.21 26.54
N ASN A 133 38.25 10.43 26.27
CA ASN A 133 38.48 11.66 27.06
C ASN A 133 39.97 11.98 27.30
N ALA A 134 40.84 11.68 26.35
CA ALA A 134 42.26 11.55 26.67
C ALA A 134 43.02 12.88 26.80
N LYS A 135 42.71 13.94 26.03
CA LYS A 135 43.41 15.24 26.07
C LYS A 135 42.50 16.39 25.58
N ASN A 136 43.02 17.61 25.54
CA ASN A 136 42.41 18.76 24.87
C ASN A 136 43.43 19.40 23.91
N TYR A 137 43.13 19.41 22.61
CA TYR A 137 43.94 20.01 21.55
C TYR A 137 43.38 21.33 20.98
N ASP A 138 42.49 22.02 21.70
CA ASP A 138 41.86 23.29 21.26
C ASP A 138 42.87 24.41 20.94
N THR A 139 44.09 24.31 21.46
CA THR A 139 45.18 25.26 21.18
C THR A 139 45.79 25.09 19.80
N VAL A 140 45.55 23.95 19.12
CA VAL A 140 46.01 23.71 17.75
C VAL A 140 45.08 24.44 16.77
N PRO A 141 45.61 25.35 15.93
CA PRO A 141 44.78 26.19 15.05
C PRO A 141 43.84 25.36 14.17
N GLY A 142 42.53 25.57 14.29
CA GLY A 142 41.50 24.87 13.53
C GLY A 142 40.79 23.73 14.27
N VAL A 143 41.35 23.19 15.38
CA VAL A 143 40.70 22.12 16.16
C VAL A 143 39.44 22.64 16.87
N LYS A 144 39.55 23.77 17.56
CA LYS A 144 38.41 24.37 18.27
C LYS A 144 37.30 24.79 17.31
N GLU A 145 37.68 25.38 16.17
CA GLU A 145 36.76 25.80 15.11
C GLU A 145 36.05 24.60 14.48
N PHE A 146 36.78 23.49 14.24
CA PHE A 146 36.17 22.27 13.73
C PHE A 146 35.19 21.67 14.73
N LYS A 147 35.53 21.60 16.03
CA LYS A 147 34.60 21.14 17.07
C LYS A 147 33.31 21.98 17.11
N ALA A 148 33.44 23.30 17.12
CA ALA A 148 32.28 24.21 17.08
C ALA A 148 31.45 24.00 15.79
N PHE A 149 32.11 23.75 14.66
CA PHE A 149 31.43 23.38 13.43
C PHE A 149 30.66 22.06 13.57
N LEU A 150 31.26 21.01 14.16
CA LEU A 150 30.58 19.71 14.39
C LEU A 150 29.34 19.85 15.29
N GLU A 151 29.40 20.70 16.32
CA GLU A 151 28.25 20.99 17.19
C GLU A 151 27.08 21.60 16.40
N SER A 152 27.36 22.44 15.39
CA SER A 152 26.35 23.06 14.54
C SER A 152 25.74 22.13 13.48
N LYS A 153 26.35 20.96 13.23
CA LYS A 153 25.92 20.05 12.15
C LYS A 153 24.93 19.00 12.63
N PRO A 154 23.99 18.56 11.77
CA PRO A 154 23.10 17.45 12.07
C PRO A 154 23.89 16.15 12.25
N MET A 155 23.25 15.14 12.82
CA MET A 155 23.81 13.78 12.86
C MET A 155 23.90 13.23 11.43
N PRO A 156 25.02 12.59 11.04
CA PRO A 156 25.11 11.86 9.79
C PRO A 156 24.04 10.77 9.69
N PRO A 157 23.65 10.33 8.49
CA PRO A 157 22.70 9.22 8.32
C PRO A 157 23.24 7.92 8.94
N SER A 158 22.82 7.65 10.17
CA SER A 158 23.16 6.46 10.95
C SER A 158 22.16 5.32 10.72
N GLU A 159 20.99 5.65 10.20
CA GLU A 159 19.96 4.72 9.76
C GLU A 159 19.65 4.93 8.28
N ILE A 160 19.17 3.86 7.65
CA ILE A 160 18.73 3.91 6.26
C ILE A 160 17.32 4.47 6.22
N THR A 161 17.15 5.55 5.46
CA THR A 161 15.83 6.15 5.26
C THR A 161 14.99 5.24 4.37
N ARG A 162 13.92 4.68 4.92
CA ARG A 162 13.13 3.60 4.28
C ARG A 162 11.67 3.67 4.66
N PHE A 163 10.83 2.99 3.89
CA PHE A 163 9.46 2.70 4.29
C PHE A 163 9.41 1.54 5.30
N THR A 164 8.32 1.41 6.05
CA THR A 164 8.09 0.23 6.90
C THR A 164 7.44 -0.91 6.12
N LYS A 165 6.62 -0.60 5.11
CA LYS A 165 5.89 -1.59 4.31
C LYS A 165 6.20 -1.44 2.82
N LYS A 166 6.49 -2.58 2.17
CA LYS A 166 6.72 -2.68 0.72
C LYS A 166 5.44 -2.86 -0.10
N SER A 167 4.34 -3.26 0.52
CA SER A 167 3.04 -3.44 -0.12
C SER A 167 1.98 -2.92 0.83
N LEU A 168 1.12 -2.04 0.34
CA LEU A 168 0.03 -1.45 1.09
C LEU A 168 -1.29 -2.06 0.66
N LYS A 169 -2.02 -2.63 1.61
CA LYS A 169 -3.38 -3.10 1.42
C LYS A 169 -4.33 -1.90 1.33
N THR A 170 -5.22 -1.94 0.35
CA THR A 170 -6.26 -0.92 0.14
C THR A 170 -7.62 -1.42 0.62
N THR A 171 -8.37 -0.54 1.27
CA THR A 171 -9.76 -0.74 1.69
C THR A 171 -10.66 0.35 1.10
N TRP A 172 -11.97 0.13 1.18
CA TRP A 172 -12.98 1.07 0.72
C TRP A 172 -13.66 1.73 1.91
N ASP A 173 -13.54 3.06 2.02
CA ASP A 173 -14.35 3.85 2.93
C ASP A 173 -15.66 4.21 2.23
N ALA A 174 -16.72 3.46 2.55
CA ALA A 174 -18.04 3.63 1.93
C ALA A 174 -18.71 4.97 2.28
N LYS A 175 -18.43 5.53 3.48
CA LYS A 175 -19.03 6.79 3.93
C LYS A 175 -18.44 7.96 3.15
N ARG A 176 -17.12 7.95 2.98
CA ARG A 176 -16.38 8.99 2.26
C ARG A 176 -16.29 8.73 0.75
N LYS A 177 -16.64 7.52 0.30
CA LYS A 177 -16.52 7.06 -1.09
C LYS A 177 -15.10 7.19 -1.63
N VAL A 178 -14.11 6.79 -0.83
CA VAL A 178 -12.69 6.83 -1.20
C VAL A 178 -12.03 5.48 -0.91
N GLN A 179 -11.04 5.15 -1.72
CA GLN A 179 -10.10 4.07 -1.44
C GLN A 179 -9.04 4.58 -0.47
N VAL A 180 -8.68 3.77 0.52
CA VAL A 180 -7.72 4.15 1.58
C VAL A 180 -6.74 3.01 1.77
N THR A 181 -5.43 3.28 1.69
CA THR A 181 -4.44 2.27 2.05
C THR A 181 -4.28 2.17 3.55
N GLU A 182 -3.70 1.07 4.02
CA GLU A 182 -3.11 1.05 5.36
C GLU A 182 -1.99 2.10 5.49
N ASP A 183 -1.69 2.45 6.73
CA ASP A 183 -0.59 3.35 7.06
C ASP A 183 0.77 2.75 6.66
N ASN A 184 1.64 3.62 6.19
CA ASN A 184 3.07 3.40 6.03
C ASN A 184 3.82 4.49 6.81
N GLU A 185 5.08 4.22 7.15
CA GLU A 185 5.91 5.13 7.93
C GLU A 185 7.29 5.25 7.30
N ILE A 186 7.87 6.45 7.37
CA ILE A 186 9.28 6.66 7.02
C ILE A 186 10.14 6.40 8.27
N LYS A 187 11.00 5.38 8.22
CA LYS A 187 12.08 5.17 9.21
C LYS A 187 13.36 5.81 8.70
N GLY A 188 14.23 6.24 9.60
CA GLY A 188 15.52 6.86 9.29
C GLY A 188 15.98 7.79 10.41
N SER A 189 17.17 8.35 10.26
CA SER A 189 17.73 9.33 11.20
C SER A 189 16.96 10.65 11.16
N GLU A 190 17.01 11.41 12.25
CA GLU A 190 16.41 12.75 12.34
C GLU A 190 16.90 13.67 11.20
N GLY A 191 15.99 14.47 10.65
CA GLY A 191 16.27 15.39 9.54
C GLY A 191 16.34 14.73 8.15
N GLN A 192 16.41 13.40 8.05
CA GLN A 192 16.31 12.69 6.78
C GLN A 192 14.90 12.76 6.19
N LYS A 193 14.83 12.77 4.86
CA LYS A 193 13.57 12.84 4.10
C LYS A 193 13.58 11.87 2.92
N LEU A 194 12.40 11.38 2.56
CA LEU A 194 12.15 10.67 1.31
C LEU A 194 11.17 11.46 0.44
N SER A 195 11.33 11.35 -0.88
CA SER A 195 10.41 11.98 -1.84
C SER A 195 10.01 11.01 -2.93
N PHE A 196 8.73 11.03 -3.31
CA PHE A 196 8.16 10.20 -4.38
C PHE A 196 7.02 10.93 -5.08
N ASN A 197 6.67 10.49 -6.30
CA ASN A 197 5.62 11.11 -7.10
C ASN A 197 4.34 10.27 -7.06
N LEU A 198 3.22 10.90 -6.74
CA LEU A 198 1.89 10.31 -6.81
C LEU A 198 1.27 10.46 -8.20
N PRO A 199 0.52 9.45 -8.68
CA PRO A 199 -0.24 9.55 -9.91
C PRO A 199 -1.46 10.47 -9.74
N LYS A 200 -2.04 10.91 -10.85
CA LYS A 200 -3.28 11.71 -10.85
C LYS A 200 -4.41 10.96 -10.15
N GLY A 201 -5.18 11.66 -9.33
CA GLY A 201 -6.31 11.09 -8.57
C GLY A 201 -5.91 10.38 -7.28
N VAL A 202 -4.62 10.41 -6.91
CA VAL A 202 -4.10 9.87 -5.65
C VAL A 202 -3.48 11.00 -4.82
N LYS A 203 -3.74 10.97 -3.52
CA LYS A 203 -3.16 11.88 -2.52
C LYS A 203 -2.57 11.09 -1.37
N ALA A 204 -1.53 11.63 -0.74
CA ALA A 204 -1.04 11.15 0.54
C ALA A 204 -1.68 11.98 1.65
N VAL A 205 -2.16 11.31 2.69
CA VAL A 205 -2.71 11.96 3.88
C VAL A 205 -1.82 11.56 5.05
N LYS A 206 -1.22 12.56 5.68
CA LYS A 206 -0.41 12.36 6.88
C LYS A 206 -1.32 12.15 8.09
N LYS A 207 -0.75 11.58 9.15
CA LYS A 207 -1.48 11.34 10.41
C LYS A 207 -2.01 12.62 11.09
N ASP A 208 -1.38 13.76 10.84
CA ASP A 208 -1.83 15.08 11.29
C ASP A 208 -2.99 15.66 10.45
N GLY A 209 -3.42 14.94 9.40
CA GLY A 209 -4.48 15.36 8.47
C GLY A 209 -3.98 16.14 7.26
N ASN A 210 -2.68 16.48 7.19
CA ASN A 210 -2.14 17.21 6.04
C ASN A 210 -2.20 16.37 4.77
N VAL A 211 -2.66 16.99 3.69
CA VAL A 211 -2.87 16.35 2.40
C VAL A 211 -1.81 16.81 1.41
N LEU A 212 -1.15 15.86 0.75
CA LEU A 212 -0.09 16.07 -0.22
C LEU A 212 -0.46 15.44 -1.57
N THR A 213 -0.08 16.08 -2.67
CA THR A 213 -0.37 15.61 -4.04
C THR A 213 0.84 15.83 -4.95
N GLY A 214 0.91 15.13 -6.09
CA GLY A 214 2.05 15.24 -7.00
C GLY A 214 3.34 14.74 -6.36
N LYS A 215 4.35 15.60 -6.22
CA LYS A 215 5.59 15.26 -5.52
C LYS A 215 5.39 15.36 -4.01
N VAL A 216 5.47 14.23 -3.33
CA VAL A 216 5.40 14.11 -1.88
C VAL A 216 6.81 14.08 -1.30
N THR A 217 7.03 14.82 -0.21
CA THR A 217 8.26 14.76 0.60
C THR A 217 7.88 14.55 2.05
N LEU A 218 8.40 13.50 2.67
CA LEU A 218 8.13 13.13 4.05
C LEU A 218 9.44 12.99 4.84
N SER A 219 9.43 13.44 6.08
CA SER A 219 10.55 13.32 7.02
C SER A 219 10.53 11.97 7.74
N ALA A 220 11.68 11.52 8.22
CA ALA A 220 11.75 10.36 9.11
C ALA A 220 10.82 10.55 10.33
N GLY A 221 10.10 9.48 10.69
CA GLY A 221 9.06 9.45 11.72
C GLY A 221 7.65 9.79 11.21
N GLU A 222 7.49 10.31 9.99
CA GLU A 222 6.17 10.64 9.47
C GLU A 222 5.40 9.39 9.02
N ILE A 223 4.13 9.34 9.42
CA ILE A 223 3.16 8.30 9.06
C ILE A 223 2.16 8.87 8.07
N PHE A 224 1.87 8.11 7.03
CA PHE A 224 0.92 8.47 5.98
C PHE A 224 0.15 7.27 5.46
N HIS A 225 -1.02 7.51 4.92
CA HIS A 225 -1.73 6.59 4.04
C HIS A 225 -2.00 7.26 2.69
N LEU A 226 -2.29 6.46 1.67
CA LEU A 226 -2.74 6.97 0.38
C LEU A 226 -4.26 6.90 0.28
N GLU A 227 -4.85 7.90 -0.36
CA GLU A 227 -6.25 7.90 -0.72
C GLU A 227 -6.42 8.09 -2.22
N ALA A 228 -7.41 7.40 -2.80
CA ALA A 228 -7.73 7.51 -4.21
C ALA A 228 -9.23 7.53 -4.46
N GLU A 229 -9.64 8.21 -5.53
CA GLU A 229 -11.03 8.21 -5.99
C GLU A 229 -11.45 6.82 -6.53
N PRO A 230 -12.75 6.51 -6.62
CA PRO A 230 -13.23 5.18 -7.04
C PRO A 230 -12.80 4.79 -8.46
N GLY A 231 -12.54 5.77 -9.33
CA GLY A 231 -12.10 5.53 -10.71
C GLY A 231 -10.63 5.12 -10.84
N VAL A 232 -9.81 5.30 -9.79
CA VAL A 232 -8.40 4.93 -9.81
C VAL A 232 -8.28 3.41 -9.63
N THR A 233 -7.64 2.74 -10.58
CA THR A 233 -7.45 1.28 -10.56
C THR A 233 -6.02 0.90 -10.91
N GLY A 234 -5.67 -0.37 -10.72
CA GLY A 234 -4.35 -0.90 -11.05
C GLY A 234 -3.36 -0.83 -9.89
N ILE A 235 -2.08 -0.99 -10.20
CA ILE A 235 -0.99 -1.01 -9.21
C ILE A 235 -0.20 0.29 -9.35
N TYR A 236 -0.03 1.00 -8.24
CA TYR A 236 0.93 2.07 -8.12
C TYR A 236 2.20 1.52 -7.47
N ASN A 237 3.37 1.86 -8.03
CA ASN A 237 4.67 1.58 -7.44
C ASN A 237 5.49 2.88 -7.44
N THR A 238 6.15 3.18 -6.32
CA THR A 238 6.99 4.38 -6.19
C THR A 238 8.25 4.35 -7.04
N GLY A 239 8.72 3.16 -7.43
CA GLY A 239 10.11 2.89 -7.79
C GLY A 239 11.01 2.90 -6.56
N GLU A 240 12.27 2.46 -6.74
CA GLU A 240 13.31 2.58 -5.71
C GLU A 240 13.62 4.06 -5.45
N ILE A 241 13.51 4.45 -4.18
CA ILE A 241 13.81 5.80 -3.72
C ILE A 241 14.77 5.77 -2.52
N GLY A 242 15.58 6.83 -2.41
CA GLY A 242 16.56 6.97 -1.35
C GLY A 242 17.85 6.20 -1.59
N LYS A 243 18.68 6.12 -0.55
CA LYS A 243 19.94 5.37 -0.54
C LYS A 243 19.75 4.13 0.34
N ASN A 244 20.26 2.98 -0.09
CA ASN A 244 20.19 1.72 0.66
C ASN A 244 21.42 1.50 1.57
N PHE A 245 22.08 2.57 2.00
CA PHE A 245 23.27 2.49 2.83
C PHE A 245 23.22 3.50 3.98
N LYS A 246 23.96 3.19 5.04
CA LYS A 246 24.20 4.07 6.19
C LYS A 246 25.70 4.29 6.38
N TYR A 247 26.03 5.34 7.12
CA TYR A 247 27.38 5.59 7.60
C TYR A 247 27.58 4.96 8.98
N GLN A 248 28.59 4.12 9.12
CA GLN A 248 28.88 3.37 10.33
C GLN A 248 30.29 3.72 10.83
N PRO A 249 30.42 4.41 11.97
CA PRO A 249 31.71 4.64 12.61
C PRO A 249 32.29 3.32 13.09
N ILE A 250 33.52 3.03 12.70
CA ILE A 250 34.28 1.86 13.10
C ILE A 250 35.56 2.30 13.79
N VAL A 251 35.82 1.72 14.96
CA VAL A 251 37.11 1.78 15.64
C VAL A 251 37.81 0.47 15.41
N VAL A 252 39.05 0.53 14.92
CA VAL A 252 39.94 -0.62 14.83
C VAL A 252 40.81 -0.60 16.08
N LYS A 253 40.63 -1.62 16.92
CA LYS A 253 41.38 -1.79 18.16
C LYS A 253 42.77 -2.33 17.84
N THR A 254 43.79 -1.79 18.49
CA THR A 254 45.20 -2.12 18.23
C THR A 254 45.88 -2.68 19.48
N VAL A 255 47.07 -3.24 19.30
CA VAL A 255 47.86 -3.83 20.39
C VAL A 255 48.25 -2.77 21.44
N ARG A 256 48.53 -3.22 22.66
CA ARG A 256 48.88 -2.34 23.80
C ARG A 256 49.97 -1.32 23.44
N ASN A 257 49.84 -0.09 23.93
CA ASN A 257 50.74 1.06 23.70
C ASN A 257 50.77 1.59 22.25
N LYS A 258 49.89 1.10 21.38
CA LYS A 258 49.61 1.66 20.06
C LYS A 258 48.27 2.37 20.09
N GLN A 259 48.11 3.35 19.20
CA GLN A 259 46.87 4.10 19.09
C GLN A 259 45.81 3.29 18.35
N ASP A 260 44.58 3.34 18.83
CA ASP A 260 43.44 2.93 18.03
C ASP A 260 43.22 3.88 16.83
N ILE A 261 42.59 3.35 15.78
CA ILE A 261 42.33 4.10 14.54
C ILE A 261 40.85 4.05 14.17
N GLY A 262 40.31 5.15 13.66
CA GLY A 262 38.89 5.32 13.38
C GLY A 262 38.60 5.58 11.91
N THR A 263 37.53 5.01 11.38
CA THR A 263 37.05 5.24 10.02
C THR A 263 35.53 5.22 9.92
N LEU A 264 34.99 5.79 8.85
CA LEU A 264 33.57 5.73 8.54
C LEU A 264 33.33 4.76 7.39
N LYS A 265 32.68 3.63 7.68
CA LYS A 265 32.30 2.66 6.64
C LYS A 265 30.93 3.00 6.08
N ILE A 266 30.77 2.81 4.77
CA ILE A 266 29.46 2.75 4.14
C ILE A 266 28.98 1.30 4.26
N VAL A 267 27.83 1.11 4.89
CA VAL A 267 27.21 -0.21 5.08
C VAL A 267 25.91 -0.24 4.31
N GLU A 268 25.88 -1.05 3.26
CA GLU A 268 24.66 -1.32 2.49
C GLU A 268 23.73 -2.29 3.23
N ASP A 269 22.43 -2.03 3.18
CA ASP A 269 21.38 -2.97 3.55
C ASP A 269 20.44 -3.15 2.35
N LYS A 270 20.66 -4.23 1.61
CA LYS A 270 19.83 -4.59 0.46
C LYS A 270 18.42 -5.04 0.86
N THR A 271 18.15 -5.22 2.15
CA THR A 271 16.82 -5.56 2.67
C THR A 271 16.00 -4.31 3.05
N ALA A 272 16.62 -3.12 3.05
CA ALA A 272 15.91 -1.88 3.32
C ALA A 272 14.78 -1.65 2.31
N VAL A 273 13.59 -1.33 2.81
CA VAL A 273 12.42 -1.10 1.97
C VAL A 273 12.48 0.30 1.36
N THR A 274 13.14 0.41 0.21
CA THR A 274 13.32 1.66 -0.54
C THR A 274 12.19 1.92 -1.53
N GLN A 275 11.19 1.05 -1.62
CA GLN A 275 10.03 1.21 -2.49
C GLN A 275 8.79 0.58 -1.86
N PHE A 276 7.62 1.06 -2.27
CA PHE A 276 6.37 0.38 -1.95
C PHE A 276 5.43 0.34 -3.15
N GLN A 277 4.49 -0.60 -3.10
CA GLN A 277 3.37 -0.67 -4.02
C GLN A 277 2.02 -0.57 -3.29
N ALA A 278 1.03 0.00 -3.97
CA ALA A 278 -0.36 -0.02 -3.56
C ALA A 278 -1.21 -0.57 -4.70
N THR A 279 -2.07 -1.55 -4.40
CA THR A 279 -3.02 -2.09 -5.37
C THR A 279 -4.38 -1.47 -5.14
N TRP A 280 -4.87 -0.71 -6.11
CA TRP A 280 -6.18 -0.09 -6.05
C TRP A 280 -7.28 -1.11 -6.33
N LEU A 281 -8.42 -0.92 -5.66
CA LEU A 281 -9.59 -1.75 -5.79
C LEU A 281 -10.18 -1.66 -7.20
N ARG A 282 -10.80 -2.74 -7.64
CA ARG A 282 -11.60 -2.77 -8.86
C ARG A 282 -13.07 -2.60 -8.48
N PHE A 283 -13.79 -1.86 -9.30
CA PHE A 283 -15.22 -1.66 -9.15
C PHE A 283 -15.96 -2.29 -10.32
N ASN A 284 -17.20 -2.74 -10.07
CA ASN A 284 -18.09 -3.32 -11.07
C ASN A 284 -19.48 -2.73 -10.95
N GLY A 285 -20.13 -2.62 -12.11
CA GLY A 285 -21.55 -2.33 -12.20
C GLY A 285 -22.39 -3.59 -12.02
N VAL A 286 -23.51 -3.49 -11.30
CA VAL A 286 -24.50 -4.56 -11.19
C VAL A 286 -25.88 -4.02 -11.55
N ARG A 287 -26.57 -4.71 -12.44
CA ARG A 287 -27.98 -4.45 -12.80
C ARG A 287 -28.88 -5.16 -11.80
N ILE A 288 -29.91 -4.48 -11.33
CA ILE A 288 -30.88 -5.02 -10.38
C ILE A 288 -32.28 -4.86 -10.96
N SER A 289 -32.92 -5.99 -11.21
CA SER A 289 -34.30 -6.07 -11.70
C SER A 289 -35.25 -6.37 -10.56
N LYS A 290 -36.41 -5.71 -10.56
CA LYS A 290 -37.52 -6.03 -9.68
C LYS A 290 -38.67 -6.51 -10.54
N GLN A 291 -39.06 -7.76 -10.41
CA GLN A 291 -40.00 -8.38 -11.35
C GLN A 291 -41.24 -8.98 -10.67
N ASP A 292 -42.32 -9.11 -11.43
CA ASP A 292 -43.47 -9.93 -11.06
C ASP A 292 -43.12 -11.41 -11.27
N ILE A 293 -43.33 -12.24 -10.25
CA ILE A 293 -43.02 -13.66 -10.30
C ILE A 293 -43.80 -14.42 -11.39
N THR A 294 -44.99 -13.93 -11.77
CA THR A 294 -45.92 -14.60 -12.68
C THR A 294 -45.59 -14.39 -14.16
N ASN A 295 -45.21 -13.18 -14.54
CA ASN A 295 -44.96 -12.80 -15.94
C ASN A 295 -43.51 -12.41 -16.23
N LYS A 296 -42.65 -12.32 -15.20
CA LYS A 296 -41.22 -11.97 -15.28
C LYS A 296 -40.92 -10.59 -15.88
N LYS A 297 -41.91 -9.69 -15.95
CA LYS A 297 -41.72 -8.30 -16.37
C LYS A 297 -41.23 -7.44 -15.21
N GLU A 298 -40.52 -6.36 -15.53
CA GLU A 298 -40.14 -5.34 -14.55
C GLU A 298 -41.38 -4.77 -13.87
N LEU A 299 -41.23 -4.48 -12.59
CA LEU A 299 -42.30 -4.15 -11.66
C LEU A 299 -41.99 -2.80 -11.01
N PRO A 300 -42.55 -1.70 -11.52
CA PRO A 300 -42.37 -0.37 -10.96
C PRO A 300 -43.00 -0.21 -9.57
N GLY A 301 -42.42 0.67 -8.75
CA GLY A 301 -43.01 1.15 -7.50
C GLY A 301 -42.56 0.46 -6.21
N ALA A 302 -41.58 -0.45 -6.26
CA ALA A 302 -40.99 -1.07 -5.07
C ALA A 302 -39.89 -0.18 -4.51
N LYS A 303 -39.87 0.11 -3.20
CA LYS A 303 -38.70 0.76 -2.58
C LYS A 303 -37.64 -0.30 -2.28
N MET A 304 -36.48 -0.15 -2.89
CA MET A 304 -35.36 -1.09 -2.86
C MET A 304 -34.17 -0.50 -2.14
N ARG A 305 -33.41 -1.35 -1.44
CA ARG A 305 -32.19 -0.95 -0.73
C ARG A 305 -31.08 -1.97 -0.94
N VAL A 306 -29.87 -1.47 -1.18
CA VAL A 306 -28.63 -2.26 -1.13
C VAL A 306 -27.75 -1.74 -0.01
N ILE A 307 -27.28 -2.64 0.84
CA ILE A 307 -26.27 -2.37 1.87
C ILE A 307 -25.00 -3.20 1.61
N ASP A 308 -23.88 -2.68 2.08
CA ASP A 308 -22.63 -3.44 2.19
C ASP A 308 -22.77 -4.48 3.31
N ALA A 309 -22.54 -5.76 3.01
CA ALA A 309 -22.85 -6.85 3.94
C ALA A 309 -21.94 -6.87 5.18
N GLU A 310 -20.72 -6.32 5.07
CA GLU A 310 -19.71 -6.33 6.14
C GLU A 310 -19.89 -5.13 7.07
N SER A 311 -20.05 -3.93 6.50
CA SER A 311 -20.15 -2.69 7.28
C SER A 311 -21.58 -2.29 7.63
N GLY A 312 -22.60 -2.84 6.94
CA GLY A 312 -23.99 -2.44 7.08
C GLY A 312 -24.31 -1.06 6.50
N ILE A 313 -23.35 -0.39 5.86
CA ILE A 313 -23.51 0.96 5.31
C ILE A 313 -24.42 0.91 4.07
N LEU A 314 -25.33 1.88 3.98
CA LEU A 314 -26.19 2.09 2.81
C LEU A 314 -25.34 2.36 1.58
N VAL A 315 -25.50 1.54 0.54
CA VAL A 315 -24.85 1.72 -0.75
C VAL A 315 -25.76 2.48 -1.70
N ASP A 316 -27.03 2.06 -1.80
CA ASP A 316 -28.03 2.70 -2.64
C ASP A 316 -29.46 2.42 -2.16
N GLU A 317 -30.38 3.35 -2.45
CA GLU A 317 -31.81 3.22 -2.19
C GLU A 317 -32.60 3.89 -3.32
N TRP A 318 -33.53 3.15 -3.94
CA TRP A 318 -34.29 3.65 -5.09
C TRP A 318 -35.72 3.08 -5.13
N THR A 319 -36.57 3.65 -5.98
CA THR A 319 -37.87 3.07 -6.33
C THR A 319 -37.75 2.36 -7.68
N SER A 320 -38.15 1.09 -7.77
CA SER A 320 -38.08 0.32 -9.02
C SER A 320 -38.91 0.95 -10.13
N THR A 321 -38.46 0.77 -11.37
CA THR A 321 -39.11 1.31 -12.58
C THR A 321 -39.44 0.18 -13.54
N ASP A 322 -39.78 0.53 -14.79
CA ASP A 322 -39.96 -0.40 -15.91
C ASP A 322 -38.63 -0.86 -16.53
N THR A 323 -37.50 -0.37 -16.00
CA THR A 323 -36.15 -0.77 -16.41
C THR A 323 -35.30 -1.19 -15.20
N PRO A 324 -34.30 -2.09 -15.39
CA PRO A 324 -33.39 -2.47 -14.32
C PRO A 324 -32.58 -1.27 -13.80
N HIS A 325 -32.39 -1.21 -12.48
CA HIS A 325 -31.54 -0.20 -11.84
C HIS A 325 -30.07 -0.60 -11.93
N ILE A 326 -29.15 0.35 -12.14
CA ILE A 326 -27.71 0.06 -12.28
C ILE A 326 -26.92 0.74 -11.16
N ILE A 327 -26.26 -0.07 -10.34
CA ILE A 327 -25.30 0.43 -9.34
C ILE A 327 -23.89 0.26 -9.91
N SER A 328 -23.18 1.37 -10.20
CA SER A 328 -21.96 1.36 -11.01
C SER A 328 -20.63 1.17 -10.24
N ASN A 329 -20.60 1.45 -8.93
CA ASN A 329 -19.37 1.54 -8.14
C ASN A 329 -19.32 0.52 -6.98
N LEU A 330 -19.65 -0.74 -7.25
CA LEU A 330 -19.53 -1.80 -6.25
C LEU A 330 -18.11 -2.38 -6.26
N VAL A 331 -17.45 -2.42 -5.11
CA VAL A 331 -16.13 -3.06 -4.94
C VAL A 331 -16.21 -4.53 -5.34
N ASN A 332 -15.40 -4.93 -6.32
CA ASN A 332 -15.34 -6.29 -6.86
C ASN A 332 -14.92 -7.29 -5.77
N GLY A 333 -15.56 -8.46 -5.74
CA GLY A 333 -15.35 -9.50 -4.72
C GLY A 333 -16.01 -9.22 -3.37
N ARG A 334 -16.61 -8.03 -3.18
CA ARG A 334 -17.33 -7.68 -1.95
C ARG A 334 -18.78 -8.14 -1.99
N LYS A 335 -19.30 -8.56 -0.84
CA LYS A 335 -20.68 -9.02 -0.66
C LYS A 335 -21.61 -7.85 -0.31
N TYR A 336 -22.79 -7.86 -0.92
CA TYR A 336 -23.86 -6.89 -0.72
C TYR A 336 -25.17 -7.61 -0.45
N ILE A 337 -26.11 -6.92 0.20
CA ILE A 337 -27.44 -7.43 0.50
C ILE A 337 -28.48 -6.51 -0.14
N LEU A 338 -29.30 -7.07 -1.03
CA LEU A 338 -30.47 -6.43 -1.60
C LEU A 338 -31.72 -6.77 -0.78
N SER A 339 -32.51 -5.76 -0.44
CA SER A 339 -33.78 -5.91 0.29
C SER A 339 -34.87 -5.00 -0.30
N GLU A 340 -36.12 -5.41 -0.14
CA GLU A 340 -37.29 -4.58 -0.42
C GLU A 340 -37.81 -3.95 0.88
N LEU A 341 -37.99 -2.63 0.88
CA LEU A 341 -38.52 -1.88 2.02
C LEU A 341 -40.03 -1.69 1.92
N VAL A 342 -40.54 -1.50 0.70
CA VAL A 342 -41.97 -1.27 0.44
C VAL A 342 -42.35 -1.96 -0.87
N ALA A 343 -43.40 -2.79 -0.82
CA ALA A 343 -43.93 -3.44 -2.01
C ALA A 343 -44.73 -2.47 -2.91
N PRO A 344 -44.75 -2.71 -4.23
CA PRO A 344 -45.69 -2.07 -5.14
C PRO A 344 -47.15 -2.38 -4.76
N LYS A 345 -48.07 -1.48 -5.15
CA LYS A 345 -49.50 -1.67 -4.91
C LYS A 345 -50.01 -2.97 -5.54
N GLY A 346 -50.74 -3.77 -4.75
CA GLY A 346 -51.31 -5.05 -5.20
C GLY A 346 -50.32 -6.21 -5.22
N PHE A 347 -49.14 -6.05 -4.63
CA PHE A 347 -48.12 -7.07 -4.46
C PHE A 347 -47.73 -7.24 -3.00
N ARG A 348 -47.36 -8.46 -2.62
CA ARG A 348 -46.84 -8.76 -1.29
C ARG A 348 -45.38 -8.31 -1.19
N ILE A 349 -45.01 -7.70 -0.07
CA ILE A 349 -43.60 -7.40 0.24
C ILE A 349 -42.77 -8.69 0.29
N SER A 350 -41.63 -8.68 -0.40
CA SER A 350 -40.63 -9.71 -0.30
C SER A 350 -39.88 -9.57 1.02
N ARG A 351 -39.86 -10.66 1.82
CA ARG A 351 -39.04 -10.75 3.02
C ARG A 351 -37.65 -11.34 2.74
N GLU A 352 -37.38 -11.68 1.48
CA GLU A 352 -36.10 -12.24 1.06
C GLU A 352 -35.01 -11.15 1.11
N GLN A 353 -33.86 -11.52 1.65
CA GLN A 353 -32.63 -10.75 1.51
C GLN A 353 -31.74 -11.48 0.52
N ILE A 354 -31.45 -10.85 -0.61
CA ILE A 354 -30.63 -11.46 -1.66
C ILE A 354 -29.18 -11.02 -1.45
N GLU A 355 -28.34 -11.98 -1.07
CA GLU A 355 -26.89 -11.79 -1.04
C GLU A 355 -26.31 -11.92 -2.45
N PHE A 356 -25.44 -10.99 -2.82
CA PHE A 356 -24.68 -11.08 -4.07
C PHE A 356 -23.27 -10.53 -3.91
N VAL A 357 -22.35 -11.03 -4.74
CA VAL A 357 -20.95 -10.59 -4.76
C VAL A 357 -20.70 -9.85 -6.08
N ALA A 358 -20.27 -8.59 -5.98
CA ALA A 358 -19.98 -7.80 -7.17
C ALA A 358 -18.84 -8.41 -7.97
N GLY A 359 -18.99 -8.47 -9.29
CA GLY A 359 -18.04 -9.12 -10.21
C GLY A 359 -18.19 -10.64 -10.37
N GLN A 360 -18.99 -11.30 -9.52
CA GLN A 360 -19.44 -12.68 -9.78
C GLN A 360 -20.80 -12.70 -10.49
N LYS A 361 -21.64 -11.70 -10.23
CA LYS A 361 -22.92 -11.47 -10.92
C LYS A 361 -22.95 -10.05 -11.45
N ASP A 362 -23.38 -9.90 -12.69
CA ASP A 362 -23.65 -8.62 -13.36
C ASP A 362 -25.15 -8.26 -13.31
N HIS A 363 -26.01 -9.24 -13.00
CA HIS A 363 -27.46 -9.08 -12.89
C HIS A 363 -28.04 -9.82 -11.67
N VAL A 364 -28.83 -9.11 -10.88
CA VAL A 364 -29.57 -9.63 -9.72
C VAL A 364 -31.06 -9.38 -9.93
N VAL A 365 -31.91 -10.35 -9.62
CA VAL A 365 -33.37 -10.24 -9.80
C VAL A 365 -34.08 -10.54 -8.49
N MET A 366 -35.01 -9.68 -8.08
CA MET A 366 -35.91 -9.92 -6.95
C MET A 366 -37.37 -9.97 -7.41
N PHE A 367 -38.11 -10.98 -6.98
CA PHE A 367 -39.51 -11.19 -7.38
C PHE A 367 -40.50 -10.75 -6.30
N ASN A 368 -41.66 -10.22 -6.70
CA ASN A 368 -42.85 -10.13 -5.84
C ASN A 368 -43.98 -10.98 -6.39
N THR A 369 -44.83 -11.44 -5.47
CA THR A 369 -46.04 -12.18 -5.78
C THR A 369 -47.25 -11.25 -5.70
N PRO A 370 -48.14 -11.22 -6.71
CA PRO A 370 -49.39 -10.46 -6.63
C PRO A 370 -50.20 -10.86 -5.39
N GLU A 371 -50.87 -9.88 -4.78
CA GLU A 371 -51.86 -10.16 -3.74
C GLU A 371 -53.04 -10.91 -4.36
N LYS A 372 -53.53 -11.94 -3.67
CA LYS A 372 -54.78 -12.59 -4.08
C LYS A 372 -55.91 -11.60 -3.86
N LYS A 373 -56.59 -11.18 -4.92
CA LYS A 373 -57.86 -10.45 -4.78
C LYS A 373 -58.80 -11.31 -3.92
N PRO A 374 -59.47 -10.75 -2.91
CA PRO A 374 -60.51 -11.46 -2.19
C PRO A 374 -61.50 -12.02 -3.22
N LYS A 375 -61.86 -13.29 -3.12
CA LYS A 375 -63.06 -13.75 -3.82
C LYS A 375 -64.20 -12.96 -3.21
N LEU A 376 -64.78 -12.03 -3.96
CA LEU A 376 -66.05 -11.41 -3.56
C LEU A 376 -67.03 -12.57 -3.30
N PRO A 377 -67.68 -12.66 -2.13
CA PRO A 377 -68.74 -13.62 -1.97
C PRO A 377 -69.79 -13.34 -3.03
N LYS A 378 -70.21 -14.37 -3.78
CA LYS A 378 -71.45 -14.28 -4.54
C LYS A 378 -72.59 -14.30 -3.53
N THR A 379 -72.98 -13.13 -3.01
CA THR A 379 -74.30 -12.92 -2.41
C THR A 379 -75.20 -12.37 -3.51
N GLY A 380 -75.42 -13.20 -4.54
CA GLY A 380 -76.58 -13.05 -5.40
C GLY A 380 -77.54 -14.12 -4.92
N ASP A 381 -78.60 -13.71 -4.22
CA ASP A 381 -79.74 -14.59 -3.98
C ASP A 381 -80.18 -15.17 -5.32
N ASP A 382 -80.18 -16.50 -5.45
CA ASP A 382 -80.81 -17.19 -6.57
C ASP A 382 -82.31 -16.93 -6.45
N ASN A 383 -82.79 -15.84 -7.05
CA ASN A 383 -84.21 -15.57 -7.21
C ASN A 383 -84.78 -16.43 -8.36
N SER A 384 -84.53 -17.74 -8.28
CA SER A 384 -85.08 -18.72 -9.20
C SER A 384 -86.58 -18.79 -8.99
N LEU A 385 -87.33 -18.04 -9.80
CA LEU A 385 -88.79 -18.07 -9.85
C LEU A 385 -89.34 -19.45 -10.25
N SER A 386 -88.50 -20.43 -10.61
CA SER A 386 -88.94 -21.78 -10.99
C SER A 386 -89.71 -22.50 -9.87
N VAL A 387 -89.31 -22.32 -8.61
CA VAL A 387 -89.95 -22.96 -7.45
C VAL A 387 -91.34 -22.37 -7.17
N PRO A 388 -91.54 -21.04 -7.06
CA PRO A 388 -92.89 -20.50 -6.90
C PRO A 388 -93.78 -20.71 -8.15
N ILE A 389 -93.23 -20.71 -9.37
CA ILE A 389 -94.00 -20.97 -10.60
C ILE A 389 -94.52 -22.42 -10.66
N THR A 390 -93.71 -23.40 -10.26
CA THR A 390 -94.14 -24.82 -10.24
C THR A 390 -95.22 -25.10 -9.18
N VAL A 391 -95.18 -24.41 -8.04
CA VAL A 391 -96.24 -24.52 -7.02
C VAL A 391 -97.57 -23.92 -7.49
N LEU A 392 -97.53 -22.81 -8.24
CA LEU A 392 -98.71 -22.18 -8.84
C LEU A 392 -99.38 -23.03 -9.93
N THR A 393 -98.59 -23.71 -10.78
CA THR A 393 -99.17 -24.57 -11.84
C THR A 393 -99.77 -25.86 -11.28
N ALA A 394 -99.15 -26.44 -10.25
CA ALA A 394 -99.69 -27.63 -9.58
C ALA A 394 -101.04 -27.34 -8.87
N SER A 395 -101.18 -26.17 -8.26
CA SER A 395 -102.42 -25.78 -7.57
C SER A 395 -103.57 -25.52 -8.56
N VAL A 396 -103.31 -24.90 -9.72
CA VAL A 396 -104.32 -24.74 -10.79
C VAL A 396 -104.76 -26.08 -11.39
N ALA A 397 -103.82 -27.00 -11.64
CA ALA A 397 -104.14 -28.34 -12.14
C ALA A 397 -105.03 -29.13 -11.15
N SER A 398 -104.76 -29.00 -9.86
CA SER A 398 -105.55 -29.63 -8.79
C SER A 398 -107.00 -29.13 -8.77
N VAL A 399 -107.20 -27.83 -8.93
CA VAL A 399 -108.54 -27.22 -8.98
C VAL A 399 -109.28 -27.65 -10.25
N LEU A 400 -108.61 -27.68 -11.40
CA LEU A 400 -109.21 -28.13 -12.66
C LEU A 400 -109.60 -29.61 -12.62
N ALA A 401 -108.76 -30.47 -12.03
CA ALA A 401 -109.08 -31.88 -11.81
C ALA A 401 -110.29 -32.07 -10.89
N ALA A 402 -110.39 -31.29 -9.81
CA ALA A 402 -111.55 -31.32 -8.92
C ALA A 402 -112.85 -30.87 -9.61
N VAL A 403 -112.79 -29.83 -10.46
CA VAL A 403 -113.94 -29.36 -11.26
C VAL A 403 -114.36 -30.40 -12.31
N TYR A 404 -113.40 -31.05 -12.97
CA TYR A 404 -113.66 -32.12 -13.94
C TYR A 404 -114.30 -33.35 -13.27
N MET A 405 -113.78 -33.77 -12.11
CA MET A 405 -114.34 -34.88 -11.33
C MET A 405 -115.77 -34.58 -10.85
N ARG A 406 -116.05 -33.34 -10.38
CA ARG A 406 -117.42 -32.93 -10.01
C ARG A 406 -118.41 -32.99 -11.17
N ARG A 407 -117.99 -32.66 -12.39
CA ARG A 407 -118.85 -32.72 -13.59
C ARG A 407 -119.13 -34.16 -14.06
N ARG A 408 -118.29 -35.14 -13.71
CA ARG A 408 -118.53 -36.56 -14.04
C ARG A 408 -119.45 -37.29 -13.06
N VAL A 409 -119.57 -36.84 -11.82
CA VAL A 409 -120.41 -37.48 -10.79
C VAL A 409 -121.89 -37.11 -10.91
N GLN A 410 -122.24 -36.11 -11.74
CA GLN A 410 -123.63 -35.67 -11.97
C GLN A 410 -124.22 -36.09 -13.33
N LYS A 411 -123.73 -37.17 -13.95
CA LYS A 411 -124.30 -37.76 -15.16
C LYS A 411 -124.69 -39.22 -14.97
#